data_AF-A0A3B7LY28-F1
#
_entry.id   AF-A0A3B7LY28-F1
#
_cell.length_a   1.000
_cell.length_b   1.000
_cell.length_c   1.000
_cell.angle_alpha   90.00
_cell.angle_beta   90.00
_cell.angle_gamma   90.00
#
_symmetry.space_group_name_H-M   'P 1'
#
loop_
_entity.id
_entity.type
_entity.pdbx_description
1 polymer ?
#
loop_
_entity_poly.entity_id
_entity_poly.type
_entity_poly.pdbx_seq_one_letter_code
_entity_poly.pdbx_strand_id
1 'polypeptide(L)'
;MKFIKGTLALALTGLLAACGGGGSDGYYNNAGSSGGNNNGGPTTPTDPENPTNPDSAQAILNSLKKEGQFLFGNYDPTDATTAKGYIDHAIDTFAQGPLELTLAIRNVNLDGYKLTHYRKKCFAESTNDYRACYVFIGEEIKTLIPGYGDWDFDITADDLKNIKLQHDNITPNLDEYQSNTRIYIFENENGDKNFQDVTITGAFAYPFQQSWGLTQTRQKRFVLINGSTSDYKITTTILVNDPVTGLPVEKEITTGAVSIYKDLTSTDGSLYNIQAGSGFNVLINDNANVPFAEPISFNLASTPGSSDSAYYRLKADGTEVLSLPNITAIDGTRVENEDPSTNTQSFTGSIYMEGNNIFQFRQSANGSILKFKHKFNDITFEGQSVNNNGTIKTTLTQPSGVTY
;
A
#
# COMPACT_ATOMS: atom_id res chain seq x y z
N MET A 1 12.42 -51.51 -12.16
CA MET A 1 12.34 -51.80 -10.71
C MET A 1 13.38 -50.95 -10.00
N LYS A 2 12.94 -50.13 -9.02
CA LYS A 2 13.66 -49.57 -7.85
C LYS A 2 14.93 -48.72 -8.11
N PHE A 3 15.18 -47.56 -7.48
CA PHE A 3 14.44 -46.67 -6.58
C PHE A 3 15.21 -45.32 -6.54
N ILE A 4 14.48 -44.23 -6.26
CA ILE A 4 14.90 -42.84 -6.05
C ILE A 4 15.66 -42.64 -4.72
N LYS A 5 16.55 -41.63 -4.63
CA LYS A 5 16.62 -40.60 -3.54
C LYS A 5 17.86 -39.69 -3.65
N GLY A 6 17.66 -38.37 -3.52
CA GLY A 6 18.67 -37.48 -2.92
C GLY A 6 18.96 -36.15 -3.63
N THR A 7 18.11 -35.15 -3.38
CA THR A 7 18.21 -33.73 -3.75
C THR A 7 19.34 -32.99 -3.01
N LEU A 8 20.03 -32.03 -3.65
CA LEU A 8 20.20 -30.62 -3.19
C LEU A 8 21.05 -29.83 -4.22
N ALA A 9 20.42 -28.89 -4.93
CA ALA A 9 21.10 -27.93 -5.81
C ALA A 9 21.26 -26.61 -5.07
N LEU A 10 22.51 -26.23 -4.76
CA LEU A 10 22.91 -24.89 -4.37
C LEU A 10 23.60 -24.26 -5.56
N ALA A 11 22.92 -23.36 -6.26
CA ALA A 11 23.54 -22.49 -7.26
C ALA A 11 23.80 -21.12 -6.61
N LEU A 12 25.04 -20.90 -6.21
CA LEU A 12 25.58 -19.63 -5.76
C LEU A 12 26.27 -18.97 -6.96
N THR A 13 25.70 -17.89 -7.48
CA THR A 13 26.31 -16.96 -8.44
C THR A 13 26.11 -15.57 -7.83
N GLY A 14 27.12 -14.76 -7.49
CA GLY A 14 28.40 -14.55 -8.14
C GLY A 14 28.38 -13.14 -8.73
N LEU A 15 28.69 -12.12 -7.93
CA LEU A 15 28.93 -10.76 -8.40
C LEU A 15 30.33 -10.32 -7.92
N LEU A 16 31.27 -10.37 -8.86
CA LEU A 16 32.55 -9.70 -8.83
C LEU A 16 32.32 -8.21 -9.12
N ALA A 17 32.84 -7.34 -8.26
CA ALA A 17 33.20 -5.97 -8.63
C ALA A 17 34.65 -5.71 -8.21
N ALA A 18 35.38 -5.05 -9.10
CA ALA A 18 36.82 -5.10 -9.27
C ALA A 18 37.65 -4.37 -8.21
N CYS A 19 38.89 -4.84 -8.06
CA CYS A 19 40.02 -4.12 -7.48
C CYS A 19 40.53 -2.99 -8.41
N GLY A 20 40.95 -1.89 -7.78
CA GLY A 20 41.85 -0.83 -8.28
C GLY A 20 41.81 0.32 -7.28
N GLY A 21 42.75 0.46 -6.32
CA GLY A 21 44.15 0.89 -6.49
C GLY A 21 44.21 2.39 -6.82
N GLY A 22 44.81 3.33 -6.07
CA GLY A 22 45.58 3.35 -4.82
C GLY A 22 46.13 4.78 -4.62
N GLY A 23 46.42 5.17 -3.38
CA GLY A 23 47.45 6.16 -3.00
C GLY A 23 47.17 7.67 -3.15
N SER A 24 47.08 8.39 -2.03
CA SER A 24 48.14 9.29 -1.51
C SER A 24 47.57 10.33 -0.52
N ASP A 25 48.26 10.45 0.62
CA ASP A 25 48.00 11.36 1.73
C ASP A 25 48.08 12.86 1.37
N GLY A 26 47.30 13.68 2.09
CA GLY A 26 47.48 15.12 2.25
C GLY A 26 46.15 15.89 2.19
N TYR A 27 45.81 16.84 3.07
CA TYR A 27 46.56 17.60 4.06
C TYR A 27 45.52 18.23 5.00
N TYR A 28 45.36 17.71 6.22
CA TYR A 28 45.13 18.43 7.48
C TYR A 28 45.03 17.37 8.59
N ASN A 29 46.21 16.87 8.97
CA ASN A 29 46.37 16.16 10.22
C ASN A 29 47.05 17.14 11.19
N ASN A 30 46.33 17.56 12.22
CA ASN A 30 46.96 17.93 13.48
C ASN A 30 46.12 17.31 14.59
N ALA A 31 46.69 16.24 15.14
CA ALA A 31 46.16 15.46 16.24
C ALA A 31 46.28 16.23 17.56
N GLY A 32 45.31 16.00 18.43
CA GLY A 32 45.33 16.44 19.82
C GLY A 32 44.09 15.99 20.59
N SER A 33 43.99 14.67 20.83
CA SER A 33 43.34 13.94 21.95
C SER A 33 41.97 14.41 22.48
N SER A 34 40.92 13.59 22.60
CA SER A 34 40.86 12.15 22.88
C SER A 34 39.55 11.49 22.35
N GLY A 35 39.70 10.55 21.41
CA GLY A 35 39.00 9.25 21.43
C GLY A 35 37.54 9.13 21.02
N GLY A 36 37.12 9.70 19.89
CA GLY A 36 36.04 9.15 19.05
C GLY A 36 36.65 8.38 17.87
N ASN A 37 35.97 7.39 17.30
CA ASN A 37 34.99 7.66 16.24
C ASN A 37 34.43 6.36 15.62
N ASN A 38 33.21 6.51 15.12
CA ASN A 38 32.59 5.72 14.09
C ASN A 38 33.52 5.46 12.90
N ASN A 39 33.42 4.27 12.31
CA ASN A 39 33.47 4.15 10.86
C ASN A 39 32.59 2.98 10.40
N GLY A 40 31.79 3.25 9.38
CA GLY A 40 30.85 2.31 8.78
C GLY A 40 31.55 1.08 8.23
N GLY A 41 31.01 -0.07 8.60
CA GLY A 41 31.16 -1.34 7.90
C GLY A 41 29.78 -1.81 7.46
N PRO A 42 29.69 -2.70 6.45
CA PRO A 42 28.41 -3.22 6.00
C PRO A 42 27.74 -3.95 7.17
N THR A 43 26.57 -3.50 7.61
CA THR A 43 25.80 -4.19 8.65
C THR A 43 25.28 -5.50 8.08
N THR A 44 26.07 -6.56 8.26
CA THR A 44 25.59 -7.94 8.13
C THR A 44 24.74 -8.26 9.37
N PRO A 45 23.68 -9.08 9.25
CA PRO A 45 22.70 -9.27 10.32
C PRO A 45 23.35 -9.96 11.53
N THR A 46 23.29 -9.34 12.70
CA THR A 46 23.65 -9.99 13.97
C THR A 46 22.47 -10.83 14.48
N ASP A 47 22.68 -12.16 14.39
CA ASP A 47 22.21 -13.29 15.21
C ASP A 47 20.75 -13.31 15.77
N PRO A 48 19.94 -14.39 15.55
CA PRO A 48 18.48 -14.39 15.76
C PRO A 48 17.92 -14.72 17.18
N GLU A 49 18.68 -14.69 18.28
CA GLU A 49 18.19 -15.26 19.56
C GLU A 49 18.22 -14.33 20.80
N ASN A 50 17.90 -13.04 20.67
CA ASN A 50 17.66 -12.20 21.87
C ASN A 50 16.44 -11.28 21.69
N PRO A 51 15.49 -11.21 22.65
CA PRO A 51 14.29 -10.42 22.50
C PRO A 51 14.64 -8.94 22.60
N THR A 52 14.90 -8.33 21.43
CA THR A 52 14.98 -6.90 21.12
C THR A 52 15.83 -6.04 22.08
N ASN A 53 17.06 -5.74 21.66
CA ASN A 53 17.81 -4.60 22.20
C ASN A 53 16.91 -3.33 22.13
N PRO A 54 16.65 -2.64 23.25
CA PRO A 54 15.85 -1.41 23.27
C PRO A 54 16.34 -0.36 22.26
N ASP A 55 17.64 -0.29 21.99
CA ASP A 55 18.22 0.67 21.03
C ASP A 55 17.77 0.36 19.59
N SER A 56 17.76 -0.91 19.20
CA SER A 56 17.28 -1.32 17.86
C SER A 56 15.78 -1.13 17.72
N ALA A 57 15.02 -1.41 18.79
CA ALA A 57 13.58 -1.18 18.82
C ALA A 57 13.24 0.31 18.73
N GLN A 58 13.99 1.17 19.43
CA GLN A 58 13.82 2.62 19.35
C GLN A 58 14.20 3.16 17.96
N ALA A 59 15.23 2.62 17.31
CA ALA A 59 15.60 3.01 15.95
C ALA A 59 14.51 2.67 14.92
N ILE A 60 13.94 1.46 15.00
CA ILE A 60 12.81 1.07 14.14
C ILE A 60 11.59 1.94 14.46
N LEU A 61 11.28 2.16 15.74
CA LEU A 61 10.18 3.05 16.12
C LEU A 61 10.34 4.47 15.58
N ASN A 62 11.55 5.04 15.63
CA ASN A 62 11.81 6.37 15.10
C ASN A 62 11.58 6.41 13.57
N SER A 63 11.91 5.33 12.86
CA SER A 63 11.57 5.20 11.44
C SER A 63 10.06 5.14 11.24
N LEU A 64 9.33 4.36 12.04
CA LEU A 64 7.86 4.29 11.98
C LEU A 64 7.18 5.62 12.33
N LYS A 65 7.74 6.42 13.25
CA LYS A 65 7.23 7.78 13.56
C LYS A 65 7.37 8.73 12.38
N LYS A 66 8.45 8.59 11.61
CA LYS A 66 8.70 9.39 10.42
C LYS A 66 7.81 8.92 9.26
N GLU A 67 7.73 7.60 9.06
CA GLU A 67 7.18 7.05 7.83
C GLU A 67 5.72 6.59 7.92
N GLY A 68 5.22 6.34 9.13
CA GLY A 68 3.95 5.67 9.41
C GLY A 68 3.18 6.28 10.59
N GLN A 69 3.04 7.62 10.61
CA GLN A 69 2.19 8.32 11.58
C GLN A 69 0.75 7.80 11.62
N PHE A 70 0.26 7.29 10.50
CA PHE A 70 -1.05 6.64 10.33
C PHE A 70 -1.26 5.52 11.34
N LEU A 71 -0.24 4.69 11.53
CA LEU A 71 -0.27 3.53 12.44
C LEU A 71 -0.62 3.92 13.88
N PHE A 72 -0.22 5.13 14.28
CA PHE A 72 -0.40 5.64 15.64
C PHE A 72 -1.50 6.69 15.74
N GLY A 73 -2.24 6.92 14.65
CA GLY A 73 -3.34 7.88 14.59
C GLY A 73 -2.92 9.34 14.52
N ASN A 74 -1.63 9.63 14.29
CA ASN A 74 -1.10 11.01 14.17
C ASN A 74 -1.33 11.62 12.77
N TYR A 75 -1.68 10.78 11.81
CA TYR A 75 -1.96 11.17 10.43
C TYR A 75 -3.22 12.03 10.31
N ASP A 76 -3.13 13.09 9.50
CA ASP A 76 -4.28 13.90 9.07
C ASP A 76 -4.28 14.04 7.54
N PRO A 77 -5.22 13.40 6.83
CA PRO A 77 -5.31 13.50 5.37
C PRO A 77 -5.75 14.90 4.89
N THR A 78 -6.33 15.71 5.78
CA THR A 78 -6.86 17.05 5.46
C THR A 78 -5.91 18.19 5.79
N ASP A 79 -4.80 17.90 6.46
CA ASP A 79 -3.77 18.87 6.77
C ASP A 79 -2.64 18.80 5.74
N ALA A 80 -2.56 19.84 4.91
CA ALA A 80 -1.51 19.96 3.91
C ALA A 80 -0.10 20.10 4.52
N THR A 81 0.02 20.49 5.79
CA THR A 81 1.32 20.62 6.47
C THR A 81 1.80 19.32 7.09
N THR A 82 0.92 18.32 7.23
CA THR A 82 1.29 16.99 7.71
C THR A 82 2.19 16.31 6.68
N ALA A 83 3.47 16.12 7.03
CA ALA A 83 4.42 15.33 6.26
C ALA A 83 3.99 13.86 6.27
N LYS A 84 3.90 13.26 5.09
CA LYS A 84 3.48 11.86 4.92
C LYS A 84 4.70 11.04 4.52
N GLY A 85 4.83 9.86 5.11
CA GLY A 85 5.85 8.90 4.73
C GLY A 85 5.32 7.73 3.92
N TYR A 86 6.20 6.78 3.58
CA TYR A 86 5.81 5.70 2.66
C TYR A 86 4.71 4.81 3.24
N ILE A 87 4.79 4.50 4.54
CA ILE A 87 3.77 3.69 5.21
C ILE A 87 2.46 4.49 5.28
N ASP A 88 2.52 5.80 5.55
CA ASP A 88 1.33 6.65 5.53
C ASP A 88 0.65 6.62 4.17
N HIS A 89 1.39 6.83 3.07
CA HIS A 89 0.85 6.75 1.72
C HIS A 89 0.28 5.37 1.39
N ALA A 90 1.00 4.29 1.75
CA ALA A 90 0.53 2.94 1.50
C ALA A 90 -0.78 2.64 2.25
N ILE A 91 -0.82 2.87 3.56
CA ILE A 91 -2.01 2.53 4.36
C ILE A 91 -3.17 3.47 4.06
N ASP A 92 -2.91 4.75 3.81
CA ASP A 92 -3.94 5.70 3.38
C ASP A 92 -4.50 5.34 2.00
N THR A 93 -3.67 4.88 1.07
CA THR A 93 -4.14 4.37 -0.23
C THR A 93 -4.92 3.09 -0.10
N PHE A 94 -4.50 2.15 0.76
CA PHE A 94 -5.31 0.96 1.02
C PHE A 94 -6.70 1.32 1.58
N ALA A 95 -6.74 2.22 2.57
CA ALA A 95 -7.95 2.62 3.28
C ALA A 95 -8.90 3.42 2.38
N GLN A 96 -8.43 4.53 1.79
CA GLN A 96 -9.26 5.44 0.98
C GLN A 96 -9.48 4.94 -0.45
N GLY A 97 -8.64 4.03 -0.93
CA GLY A 97 -8.72 3.45 -2.28
C GLY A 97 -9.52 2.16 -2.31
N PRO A 98 -8.86 0.98 -2.42
CA PRO A 98 -9.56 -0.28 -2.66
C PRO A 98 -10.60 -0.64 -1.59
N LEU A 99 -10.34 -0.34 -0.31
CA LEU A 99 -11.28 -0.63 0.77
C LEU A 99 -12.51 0.28 0.68
N GLU A 100 -12.34 1.60 0.67
CA GLU A 100 -13.46 2.54 0.60
C GLU A 100 -14.29 2.36 -0.68
N LEU A 101 -13.65 2.17 -1.84
CA LEU A 101 -14.35 1.87 -3.10
C LEU A 101 -15.22 0.62 -2.97
N THR A 102 -14.70 -0.43 -2.33
CA THR A 102 -15.45 -1.66 -2.06
C THR A 102 -16.65 -1.42 -1.13
N LEU A 103 -16.48 -0.62 -0.08
CA LEU A 103 -17.56 -0.32 0.85
C LEU A 103 -18.65 0.52 0.16
N ALA A 104 -18.24 1.48 -0.66
CA ALA A 104 -19.15 2.39 -1.34
C ALA A 104 -19.96 1.69 -2.45
N ILE A 105 -19.33 0.85 -3.28
CA ILE A 105 -20.02 0.14 -4.37
C ILE A 105 -21.12 -0.81 -3.86
N ARG A 106 -21.00 -1.33 -2.63
CA ARG A 106 -22.02 -2.21 -2.03
C ARG A 106 -23.35 -1.52 -1.74
N ASN A 107 -23.36 -0.19 -1.71
CA ASN A 107 -24.58 0.60 -1.53
C ASN A 107 -25.30 0.89 -2.85
N VAL A 108 -24.73 0.48 -3.99
CA VAL A 108 -25.33 0.65 -5.31
C VAL A 108 -26.42 -0.38 -5.54
N ASN A 109 -27.59 0.08 -6.01
CA ASN A 109 -28.65 -0.82 -6.47
C ASN A 109 -28.32 -1.35 -7.88
N LEU A 110 -28.02 -2.65 -7.98
CA LEU A 110 -27.60 -3.31 -9.22
C LEU A 110 -28.76 -3.60 -10.20
N ASP A 111 -30.02 -3.55 -9.76
CA ASP A 111 -31.17 -3.90 -10.60
C ASP A 111 -31.26 -3.03 -11.84
N GLY A 112 -30.94 -1.73 -11.70
CA GLY A 112 -30.93 -0.76 -12.81
C GLY A 112 -29.86 -1.03 -13.86
N TYR A 113 -28.87 -1.87 -13.57
CA TYR A 113 -27.70 -2.10 -14.42
C TYR A 113 -27.70 -3.47 -15.11
N LYS A 114 -28.75 -4.28 -14.91
CA LYS A 114 -28.84 -5.66 -15.41
C LYS A 114 -28.75 -5.77 -16.94
N LEU A 115 -29.20 -4.76 -17.69
CA LEU A 115 -29.18 -4.77 -19.15
C LEU A 115 -27.86 -4.27 -19.74
N THR A 116 -27.08 -3.51 -18.98
CA THR A 116 -25.95 -2.72 -19.50
C THR A 116 -24.60 -3.17 -18.94
N HIS A 117 -24.54 -3.65 -17.70
CA HIS A 117 -23.28 -3.95 -17.00
C HIS A 117 -23.17 -5.41 -16.57
N TYR A 118 -24.27 -6.16 -16.63
CA TYR A 118 -24.27 -7.58 -16.28
C TYR A 118 -23.65 -8.44 -17.39
N ARG A 119 -22.77 -9.36 -16.99
CA ARG A 119 -22.16 -10.36 -17.84
C ARG A 119 -22.47 -11.74 -17.30
N LYS A 120 -23.09 -12.59 -18.14
CA LYS A 120 -23.34 -14.01 -17.83
C LYS A 120 -22.07 -14.82 -17.56
N LYS A 121 -20.94 -14.34 -18.06
CA LYS A 121 -19.58 -14.82 -17.76
C LYS A 121 -18.69 -13.60 -17.65
N CYS A 122 -18.12 -13.38 -16.47
CA CYS A 122 -17.40 -12.16 -16.14
C CYS A 122 -16.15 -11.96 -17.02
N PHE A 123 -15.40 -13.05 -17.17
CA PHE A 123 -14.17 -13.14 -17.95
C PHE A 123 -14.41 -14.07 -19.15
N ALA A 124 -14.70 -13.49 -20.32
CA ALA A 124 -15.10 -14.24 -21.51
C ALA A 124 -14.10 -15.36 -21.86
N GLU A 125 -12.81 -15.05 -21.79
CA GLU A 125 -11.71 -15.96 -22.15
C GLU A 125 -11.24 -16.87 -21.00
N SER A 126 -11.73 -16.68 -19.76
CA SER A 126 -11.28 -17.50 -18.63
C SER A 126 -11.76 -18.94 -18.75
N THR A 127 -10.87 -19.89 -18.52
CA THR A 127 -11.20 -21.33 -18.43
C THR A 127 -11.40 -21.82 -17.00
N ASN A 128 -11.14 -20.97 -16.01
CA ASN A 128 -11.09 -21.36 -14.60
C ASN A 128 -12.11 -20.58 -13.74
N ASP A 129 -12.62 -19.45 -14.23
CA ASP A 129 -13.68 -18.69 -13.58
C ASP A 129 -14.85 -18.46 -14.56
N TYR A 130 -16.00 -19.04 -14.22
CA TYR A 130 -17.22 -19.01 -15.02
C TYR A 130 -18.31 -18.15 -14.40
N ARG A 131 -18.03 -17.47 -13.27
CA ARG A 131 -19.03 -16.69 -12.55
C ARG A 131 -19.56 -15.55 -13.42
N ALA A 132 -20.85 -15.30 -13.31
CA ALA A 132 -21.44 -14.07 -13.81
C ALA A 132 -21.10 -12.91 -12.87
N CYS A 133 -21.20 -11.68 -13.36
CA CYS A 133 -20.91 -10.50 -12.56
C CYS A 133 -21.54 -9.23 -13.15
N TYR A 134 -21.58 -8.18 -12.35
CA TYR A 134 -21.66 -6.80 -12.83
C TYR A 134 -20.26 -6.24 -13.00
N VAL A 135 -20.03 -5.46 -14.06
CA VAL A 135 -18.74 -4.81 -14.34
C VAL A 135 -18.95 -3.32 -14.57
N PHE A 136 -18.23 -2.49 -13.83
CA PHE A 136 -18.15 -1.05 -14.03
C PHE A 136 -16.73 -0.65 -14.41
N ILE A 137 -16.56 0.23 -15.40
CA ILE A 137 -15.29 0.51 -16.06
C ILE A 137 -15.06 2.02 -16.15
N GLY A 138 -13.91 2.46 -15.65
CA GLY A 138 -13.42 3.82 -15.85
C GLY A 138 -14.33 4.90 -15.27
N GLU A 139 -14.44 6.00 -15.99
CA GLU A 139 -15.06 7.25 -15.51
C GLU A 139 -16.54 7.13 -15.11
N GLU A 140 -17.26 6.10 -15.57
CA GLU A 140 -18.65 5.86 -15.15
C GLU A 140 -18.77 5.61 -13.63
N ILE A 141 -17.70 5.11 -13.00
CA ILE A 141 -17.62 4.87 -11.56
C ILE A 141 -17.89 6.17 -10.77
N LYS A 142 -17.50 7.34 -11.28
CA LYS A 142 -17.77 8.65 -10.64
C LYS A 142 -19.24 8.97 -10.53
N THR A 143 -20.02 8.53 -11.52
CA THR A 143 -21.47 8.74 -11.55
C THR A 143 -22.21 7.69 -10.73
N LEU A 144 -21.60 6.50 -10.60
CA LEU A 144 -22.13 5.38 -9.86
C LEU A 144 -22.04 5.59 -8.34
N ILE A 145 -20.94 6.18 -7.88
CA ILE A 145 -20.62 6.35 -6.47
C ILE A 145 -20.44 7.85 -6.14
N PRO A 146 -21.32 8.44 -5.32
CA PRO A 146 -21.17 9.83 -4.89
C PRO A 146 -19.85 10.07 -4.14
N GLY A 147 -19.24 11.24 -4.36
CA GLY A 147 -18.01 11.67 -3.66
C GLY A 147 -16.70 11.45 -4.44
N TYR A 148 -16.74 10.74 -5.58
CA TYR A 148 -15.56 10.40 -6.37
C TYR A 148 -15.32 11.33 -7.58
N GLY A 149 -15.90 12.53 -7.58
CA GLY A 149 -15.85 13.45 -8.74
C GLY A 149 -14.44 13.90 -9.13
N ASP A 150 -13.55 14.07 -8.15
CA ASP A 150 -12.16 14.50 -8.35
C ASP A 150 -11.17 13.34 -8.55
N TRP A 151 -11.66 12.10 -8.54
CA TRP A 151 -10.87 10.92 -8.84
C TRP A 151 -10.63 10.83 -10.34
N ASP A 152 -9.85 9.87 -10.76
CA ASP A 152 -9.54 9.59 -12.16
C ASP A 152 -9.47 8.07 -12.30
N PHE A 153 -10.41 7.49 -13.04
CA PHE A 153 -10.52 6.04 -13.18
C PHE A 153 -10.06 5.56 -14.55
N ASP A 154 -9.57 6.45 -15.41
CA ASP A 154 -9.06 6.10 -16.74
C ASP A 154 -7.72 6.80 -16.98
N ILE A 155 -6.64 6.19 -16.44
CA ILE A 155 -5.31 6.79 -16.48
C ILE A 155 -4.72 6.64 -17.88
N THR A 156 -4.39 7.78 -18.48
CA THR A 156 -3.80 7.85 -19.82
C THR A 156 -2.36 8.37 -19.79
N ALA A 157 -1.67 8.29 -20.92
CA ALA A 157 -0.36 8.93 -21.09
C ALA A 157 -0.41 10.45 -20.82
N ASP A 158 -1.54 11.10 -21.12
CA ASP A 158 -1.72 12.54 -20.90
C ASP A 158 -1.73 12.92 -19.41
N ASP A 159 -2.23 12.03 -18.55
CA ASP A 159 -2.24 12.23 -17.10
C ASP A 159 -0.83 12.10 -16.51
N LEU A 160 0.00 11.28 -17.14
CA LEU A 160 1.36 10.96 -16.70
C LEU A 160 2.44 11.86 -17.32
N LYS A 161 2.13 12.67 -18.35
CA LYS A 161 3.13 13.40 -19.17
C LYS A 161 4.06 14.36 -18.41
N ASN A 162 3.65 14.83 -17.24
CA ASN A 162 4.43 15.74 -16.40
C ASN A 162 5.09 15.03 -15.21
N ILE A 163 4.97 13.71 -15.14
CA ILE A 163 5.61 12.89 -14.11
C ILE A 163 6.99 12.49 -14.60
N LYS A 164 8.01 12.87 -13.84
CA LYS A 164 9.39 12.46 -14.09
C LYS A 164 9.73 11.28 -13.19
N LEU A 165 10.22 10.18 -13.75
CA LEU A 165 10.83 9.11 -12.97
C LEU A 165 12.32 9.41 -12.74
N GLN A 166 12.90 8.84 -11.68
CA GLN A 166 14.33 9.00 -11.41
C GLN A 166 15.17 8.48 -12.59
N HIS A 167 14.81 7.30 -13.10
CA HIS A 167 15.42 6.60 -14.24
C HIS A 167 14.36 5.80 -15.01
N ASP A 168 14.63 5.47 -16.27
CA ASP A 168 13.71 4.71 -17.13
C ASP A 168 13.47 3.26 -16.64
N ASN A 169 14.34 2.75 -15.77
CA ASN A 169 14.29 1.39 -15.24
C ASN A 169 13.50 1.27 -13.91
N ILE A 170 12.85 2.33 -13.45
CA ILE A 170 11.99 2.26 -12.25
C ILE A 170 10.78 1.35 -12.55
N THR A 171 10.49 0.44 -11.63
CA THR A 171 9.34 -0.47 -11.72
C THR A 171 8.37 -0.22 -10.55
N PRO A 172 7.05 -0.11 -10.81
CA PRO A 172 6.42 -0.06 -12.12
C PRO A 172 6.77 1.23 -12.89
N ASN A 173 6.86 1.12 -14.22
CA ASN A 173 7.10 2.28 -15.09
C ASN A 173 5.78 3.02 -15.41
N LEU A 174 5.85 4.19 -16.05
CA LEU A 174 4.65 4.99 -16.37
C LEU A 174 3.67 4.25 -17.31
N ASP A 175 4.14 3.39 -18.22
CA ASP A 175 3.28 2.67 -19.15
C ASP A 175 2.41 1.61 -18.46
N GLU A 176 2.86 1.09 -17.32
CA GLU A 176 2.08 0.15 -16.50
C GLU A 176 0.90 0.83 -15.77
N TYR A 177 0.99 2.15 -15.52
CA TYR A 177 -0.12 2.92 -14.95
C TYR A 177 -1.21 3.27 -15.97
N GLN A 178 -0.94 3.15 -17.27
CA GLN A 178 -1.92 3.44 -18.32
C GLN A 178 -2.99 2.33 -18.39
N SER A 179 -4.07 2.52 -17.64
CA SER A 179 -5.18 1.57 -17.49
C SER A 179 -6.43 2.27 -17.00
N ASN A 180 -7.60 1.71 -17.32
CA ASN A 180 -8.83 2.02 -16.58
C ASN A 180 -8.97 1.14 -15.35
N THR A 181 -9.59 1.69 -14.31
CA THR A 181 -10.12 0.93 -13.18
C THR A 181 -11.32 0.12 -13.62
N ARG A 182 -11.42 -1.10 -13.10
CA ARG A 182 -12.62 -1.93 -13.23
C ARG A 182 -13.04 -2.49 -11.89
N ILE A 183 -14.34 -2.42 -11.64
CA ILE A 183 -14.98 -2.98 -10.45
C ILE A 183 -15.88 -4.13 -10.89
N TYR A 184 -15.60 -5.31 -10.37
CA TYR A 184 -16.35 -6.55 -10.59
C TYR A 184 -17.15 -6.89 -9.34
N ILE A 185 -18.43 -7.20 -9.49
CA ILE A 185 -19.32 -7.65 -8.41
C ILE A 185 -19.89 -9.01 -8.80
N PHE A 186 -19.41 -10.08 -8.17
CA PHE A 186 -19.65 -11.44 -8.63
C PHE A 186 -20.96 -12.03 -8.15
N GLU A 187 -21.61 -12.78 -9.03
CA GLU A 187 -22.65 -13.71 -8.63
C GLU A 187 -22.08 -14.89 -7.84
N ASN A 188 -22.90 -15.45 -6.96
CA ASN A 188 -22.60 -16.67 -6.24
C ASN A 188 -23.76 -17.66 -6.38
N GLU A 189 -23.43 -18.95 -6.51
CA GLU A 189 -24.43 -20.02 -6.52
C GLU A 189 -25.26 -20.03 -5.22
N ASN A 190 -24.60 -19.77 -4.09
CA ASN A 190 -25.32 -19.55 -2.85
C ASN A 190 -25.92 -18.13 -2.88
N GLY A 191 -27.25 -18.07 -2.96
CA GLY A 191 -28.02 -16.82 -2.99
C GLY A 191 -27.73 -15.88 -1.83
N ASP A 192 -27.37 -16.40 -0.65
CA ASP A 192 -26.97 -15.56 0.48
C ASP A 192 -25.67 -14.81 0.16
N LYS A 193 -24.70 -15.49 -0.46
CA LYS A 193 -23.38 -14.92 -0.78
C LYS A 193 -23.37 -14.07 -2.05
N ASN A 194 -24.51 -13.96 -2.73
CA ASN A 194 -24.60 -13.32 -4.03
C ASN A 194 -24.22 -11.83 -3.93
N PHE A 195 -23.38 -11.36 -4.85
CA PHE A 195 -22.87 -9.98 -4.90
C PHE A 195 -22.05 -9.54 -3.69
N GLN A 196 -21.62 -10.47 -2.83
CA GLN A 196 -20.80 -10.14 -1.67
C GLN A 196 -19.30 -10.12 -1.95
N ASP A 197 -18.87 -10.58 -3.13
CA ASP A 197 -17.47 -10.55 -3.57
C ASP A 197 -17.27 -9.41 -4.57
N VAL A 198 -16.50 -8.41 -4.15
CA VAL A 198 -16.16 -7.22 -4.94
C VAL A 198 -14.68 -7.26 -5.26
N THR A 199 -14.32 -7.07 -6.52
CA THR A 199 -12.93 -7.08 -6.98
C THR A 199 -12.61 -5.82 -7.77
N ILE A 200 -11.51 -5.17 -7.45
CA ILE A 200 -11.01 -3.97 -8.11
C ILE A 200 -9.69 -4.31 -8.81
N THR A 201 -9.54 -3.83 -10.05
CA THR A 201 -8.31 -3.97 -10.84
C THR A 201 -8.07 -2.70 -11.66
N GLY A 202 -6.90 -2.60 -12.28
CA GLY A 202 -6.53 -1.48 -13.15
C GLY A 202 -5.72 -0.42 -12.40
N ALA A 203 -5.87 0.83 -12.85
CA ALA A 203 -5.24 1.99 -12.25
C ALA A 203 -6.25 3.13 -12.05
N PHE A 204 -6.04 3.93 -11.01
CA PHE A 204 -6.79 5.14 -10.72
C PHE A 204 -5.88 6.20 -10.12
N ALA A 205 -6.33 7.45 -10.09
CA ALA A 205 -5.68 8.51 -9.37
C ALA A 205 -6.68 9.31 -8.56
N TYR A 206 -6.22 9.89 -7.46
CA TYR A 206 -7.08 10.71 -6.60
C TYR A 206 -6.25 11.78 -5.87
N PRO A 207 -6.87 12.90 -5.49
CA PRO A 207 -6.16 14.00 -4.86
C PRO A 207 -5.74 13.66 -3.43
N PHE A 208 -4.63 14.24 -2.99
CA PHE A 208 -4.25 14.30 -1.58
C PHE A 208 -3.64 15.65 -1.23
N GLN A 209 -3.67 15.99 0.06
CA GLN A 209 -3.17 17.28 0.54
C GLN A 209 -1.80 17.12 1.17
N GLN A 210 -0.76 17.68 0.55
CA GLN A 210 0.54 17.86 1.17
C GLN A 210 1.26 18.99 0.45
N SER A 211 1.78 19.93 1.23
CA SER A 211 2.36 21.15 0.72
C SER A 211 3.83 21.31 1.07
N TRP A 212 4.32 20.62 2.11
CA TRP A 212 5.67 20.87 2.67
C TRP A 212 5.93 22.36 3.01
N GLY A 213 4.87 23.12 3.30
CA GLY A 213 4.96 24.58 3.48
C GLY A 213 5.10 25.37 2.17
N LEU A 214 4.96 24.71 1.02
CA LEU A 214 4.91 25.31 -0.32
C LEU A 214 3.46 25.58 -0.77
N THR A 215 3.28 26.19 -1.93
CA THR A 215 1.93 26.52 -2.47
C THR A 215 1.24 25.32 -3.15
N GLN A 216 1.85 24.14 -3.13
CA GLN A 216 1.29 22.93 -3.74
C GLN A 216 0.14 22.39 -2.88
N THR A 217 -1.08 22.41 -3.42
CA THR A 217 -2.29 21.96 -2.69
C THR A 217 -3.13 20.96 -3.48
N ARG A 218 -2.71 20.62 -4.71
CA ARG A 218 -3.44 19.72 -5.62
C ARG A 218 -2.50 18.64 -6.15
N GLN A 219 -1.97 17.84 -5.25
CA GLN A 219 -1.18 16.67 -5.60
C GLN A 219 -2.12 15.50 -5.91
N LYS A 220 -1.74 14.65 -6.87
CA LYS A 220 -2.44 13.40 -7.18
C LYS A 220 -1.56 12.21 -6.79
N ARG A 221 -2.18 11.16 -6.25
CA ARG A 221 -1.56 9.84 -6.17
C ARG A 221 -2.03 9.03 -7.35
N PHE A 222 -1.11 8.42 -8.10
CA PHE A 222 -1.47 7.42 -9.10
C PHE A 222 -1.31 6.04 -8.48
N VAL A 223 -2.35 5.24 -8.54
CA VAL A 223 -2.42 3.91 -7.95
C VAL A 223 -2.57 2.89 -9.06
N LEU A 224 -1.70 1.89 -9.04
CA LEU A 224 -1.77 0.72 -9.91
C LEU A 224 -2.02 -0.50 -9.04
N ILE A 225 -3.09 -1.24 -9.27
CA ILE A 225 -3.22 -2.58 -8.69
C ILE A 225 -2.27 -3.50 -9.46
N ASN A 226 -1.11 -3.79 -8.88
CA ASN A 226 0.04 -4.28 -9.63
C ASN A 226 -0.01 -5.81 -9.80
N GLY A 227 0.06 -6.26 -11.06
CA GLY A 227 0.02 -7.68 -11.40
C GLY A 227 1.27 -8.48 -11.01
N SER A 228 2.38 -7.83 -10.69
CA SER A 228 3.60 -8.48 -10.18
C SER A 228 3.53 -8.81 -8.69
N THR A 229 2.72 -8.07 -7.94
CA THR A 229 2.56 -8.19 -6.48
C THR A 229 1.23 -8.79 -6.05
N SER A 230 0.33 -9.03 -7.00
CA SER A 230 -0.96 -9.69 -6.76
C SER A 230 -0.95 -11.17 -7.16
N ASP A 231 -1.64 -11.99 -6.37
CA ASP A 231 -1.88 -13.40 -6.67
C ASP A 231 -2.90 -13.55 -7.80
N TYR A 232 -3.96 -12.73 -7.78
CA TYR A 232 -4.97 -12.68 -8.83
C TYR A 232 -4.64 -11.60 -9.85
N LYS A 233 -4.72 -11.97 -11.14
CA LYS A 233 -4.40 -11.09 -12.28
C LYS A 233 -5.55 -11.10 -13.26
N ILE A 234 -5.87 -9.92 -13.77
CA ILE A 234 -6.93 -9.75 -14.76
C ILE A 234 -6.30 -9.14 -16.01
N THR A 235 -6.39 -9.88 -17.11
CA THR A 235 -6.03 -9.37 -18.44
C THR A 235 -7.26 -8.73 -19.07
N THR A 236 -7.07 -7.52 -19.60
CA THR A 236 -8.12 -6.77 -20.24
C THR A 236 -7.62 -6.07 -21.49
N THR A 237 -8.53 -5.87 -22.45
CA THR A 237 -8.29 -4.99 -23.59
C THR A 237 -8.76 -3.58 -23.25
N ILE A 238 -7.91 -2.59 -23.51
CA ILE A 238 -8.21 -1.17 -23.43
C ILE A 238 -7.90 -0.48 -24.76
N LEU A 239 -8.48 0.68 -25.00
CA LEU A 239 -8.10 1.55 -26.11
C LEU A 239 -7.10 2.58 -25.60
N VAL A 240 -5.94 2.65 -26.23
CA VAL A 240 -4.92 3.68 -25.97
C VAL A 240 -4.65 4.45 -27.25
N ASN A 241 -4.26 5.71 -27.14
CA ASN A 241 -3.82 6.45 -28.31
C ASN A 241 -2.41 5.99 -28.69
N ASP A 242 -2.23 5.58 -29.94
CA ASP A 242 -0.92 5.26 -30.47
C ASP A 242 -0.04 6.53 -30.46
N PRO A 243 1.17 6.49 -29.88
CA PRO A 243 1.98 7.69 -29.67
C PRO A 243 2.53 8.29 -30.97
N VAL A 244 2.51 7.55 -32.08
CA VAL A 244 3.04 8.00 -33.38
C VAL A 244 1.92 8.57 -34.26
N THR A 245 0.76 7.94 -34.27
CA THR A 245 -0.36 8.26 -35.15
C THR A 245 -1.49 9.03 -34.47
N GLY A 246 -1.55 9.00 -33.14
CA GLY A 246 -2.62 9.61 -32.34
C GLY A 246 -3.98 8.91 -32.49
N LEU A 247 -4.04 7.76 -33.16
CA LEU A 247 -5.26 6.99 -33.36
C LEU A 247 -5.45 5.97 -32.23
N PRO A 248 -6.70 5.66 -31.83
CA PRO A 248 -6.97 4.65 -30.83
C PRO A 248 -6.57 3.26 -31.35
N VAL A 249 -5.81 2.53 -30.56
CA VAL A 249 -5.41 1.14 -30.79
C VAL A 249 -5.76 0.28 -29.58
N GLU A 250 -6.13 -0.98 -29.82
CA GLU A 250 -6.35 -1.94 -28.75
C GLU A 250 -5.02 -2.38 -28.14
N LYS A 251 -4.93 -2.31 -26.81
CA LYS A 251 -3.80 -2.81 -26.02
C LYS A 251 -4.32 -3.79 -24.98
N GLU A 252 -3.73 -4.96 -24.93
CA GLU A 252 -3.92 -5.87 -23.80
C GLU A 252 -3.04 -5.42 -22.63
N ILE A 253 -3.66 -5.32 -21.46
CA ILE A 253 -3.00 -4.99 -20.20
C ILE A 253 -3.35 -6.05 -19.17
N THR A 254 -2.38 -6.43 -18.35
CA THR A 254 -2.58 -7.35 -17.23
C THR A 254 -2.26 -6.63 -15.94
N THR A 255 -3.28 -6.41 -15.11
CA THR A 255 -3.16 -5.79 -13.79
C THR A 255 -3.46 -6.80 -12.70
N GLY A 256 -3.03 -6.49 -11.48
CA GLY A 256 -3.38 -7.26 -10.28
C GLY A 256 -4.82 -7.04 -9.91
N ALA A 257 -5.30 -7.71 -8.86
CA ALA A 257 -6.61 -7.44 -8.31
C ALA A 257 -6.59 -7.39 -6.79
N VAL A 258 -7.50 -6.60 -6.24
CA VAL A 258 -7.86 -6.60 -4.81
C VAL A 258 -9.29 -7.06 -4.70
N SER A 259 -9.50 -8.22 -4.08
CA SER A 259 -10.82 -8.80 -3.86
C SER A 259 -11.19 -8.74 -2.39
N ILE A 260 -12.37 -8.24 -2.07
CA ILE A 260 -12.86 -8.09 -0.70
C ILE A 260 -14.27 -8.67 -0.64
N TYR A 261 -14.45 -9.63 0.26
CA TYR A 261 -15.69 -10.36 0.49
C TYR A 261 -16.36 -9.94 1.80
N LYS A 262 -17.67 -9.65 1.77
CA LYS A 262 -18.44 -9.39 3.00
C LYS A 262 -18.91 -10.70 3.62
N ASP A 263 -18.51 -10.95 4.85
CA ASP A 263 -18.97 -12.11 5.61
C ASP A 263 -20.34 -11.84 6.25
N LEU A 264 -21.33 -12.58 5.79
CA LEU A 264 -22.72 -12.50 6.25
C LEU A 264 -22.99 -13.26 7.54
N THR A 265 -22.03 -14.06 8.01
CA THR A 265 -22.15 -14.80 9.28
C THR A 265 -21.68 -13.97 10.48
N SER A 266 -21.14 -12.78 10.25
CA SER A 266 -20.71 -11.86 11.30
C SER A 266 -21.88 -11.48 12.21
N THR A 267 -21.77 -11.80 13.49
CA THR A 267 -22.77 -11.47 14.51
C THR A 267 -22.50 -10.14 15.22
N ASP A 268 -21.32 -9.56 15.00
CA ASP A 268 -20.86 -8.31 15.60
C ASP A 268 -20.53 -7.28 14.51
N GLY A 269 -21.60 -6.74 13.93
CA GLY A 269 -21.51 -5.79 12.83
C GLY A 269 -21.06 -6.42 11.50
N SER A 270 -20.43 -5.62 10.64
CA SER A 270 -20.01 -6.03 9.29
C SER A 270 -18.54 -6.42 9.27
N LEU A 271 -18.25 -7.61 8.73
CA LEU A 271 -16.90 -8.11 8.52
C LEU A 271 -16.60 -8.20 7.02
N TYR A 272 -15.46 -7.64 6.61
CA TYR A 272 -14.98 -7.62 5.23
C TYR A 272 -13.62 -8.31 5.17
N ASN A 273 -13.58 -9.50 4.60
CA ASN A 273 -12.37 -10.29 4.43
C ASN A 273 -11.65 -9.87 3.14
N ILE A 274 -10.37 -9.56 3.24
CA ILE A 274 -9.50 -9.23 2.12
C ILE A 274 -8.90 -10.54 1.62
N GLN A 275 -9.07 -10.84 0.34
CA GLN A 275 -8.61 -12.11 -0.24
C GLN A 275 -7.08 -12.10 -0.49
N ALA A 276 -6.56 -13.26 -0.86
CA ALA A 276 -5.12 -13.51 -1.00
C ALA A 276 -4.43 -12.59 -2.01
N GLY A 277 -3.14 -12.34 -1.74
CA GLY A 277 -2.20 -11.60 -2.60
C GLY A 277 -2.78 -10.34 -3.22
N SER A 278 -3.03 -9.34 -2.39
CA SER A 278 -3.45 -8.02 -2.83
C SER A 278 -2.24 -7.08 -2.75
N GLY A 279 -1.79 -6.56 -3.89
CA GLY A 279 -0.68 -5.61 -3.95
C GLY A 279 -0.98 -4.43 -4.86
N PHE A 280 -0.45 -3.27 -4.51
CA PHE A 280 -0.56 -2.08 -5.33
C PHE A 280 0.70 -1.23 -5.23
N ASN A 281 0.88 -0.39 -6.24
CA ASN A 281 1.88 0.65 -6.26
C ASN A 281 1.25 2.01 -6.26
N VAL A 282 1.89 2.94 -5.56
CA VAL A 282 1.52 4.34 -5.52
C VAL A 282 2.67 5.16 -6.07
N LEU A 283 2.39 6.02 -7.03
CA LEU A 283 3.33 7.01 -7.52
C LEU A 283 2.92 8.38 -6.97
N ILE A 284 3.82 9.00 -6.21
CA ILE A 284 3.63 10.30 -5.58
C ILE A 284 4.68 11.29 -6.07
N ASN A 285 4.29 12.55 -6.25
CA ASN A 285 5.19 13.63 -6.69
C ASN A 285 5.11 14.82 -5.73
N ASP A 286 5.19 14.54 -4.44
CA ASP A 286 5.07 15.52 -3.37
C ASP A 286 6.40 15.89 -2.71
N ASN A 287 7.48 15.12 -2.91
CA ASN A 287 8.78 15.45 -2.34
C ASN A 287 9.35 16.72 -2.97
N ALA A 288 9.42 17.80 -2.17
CA ALA A 288 9.93 19.09 -2.62
C ALA A 288 11.45 19.10 -2.91
N ASN A 289 12.20 18.12 -2.39
CA ASN A 289 13.66 18.08 -2.50
C ASN A 289 14.14 17.59 -3.87
N VAL A 290 13.29 16.86 -4.61
CA VAL A 290 13.65 16.25 -5.90
C VAL A 290 12.55 16.46 -6.94
N PRO A 291 12.90 16.53 -8.24
CA PRO A 291 11.92 16.77 -9.30
C PRO A 291 11.23 15.50 -9.81
N PHE A 292 11.58 14.32 -9.29
CA PHE A 292 11.04 13.04 -9.76
C PHE A 292 10.05 12.47 -8.76
N ALA A 293 9.08 11.72 -9.27
CA ALA A 293 8.11 11.01 -8.48
C ALA A 293 8.70 9.76 -7.82
N GLU A 294 8.21 9.47 -6.62
CA GLU A 294 8.67 8.38 -5.77
C GLU A 294 7.64 7.24 -5.83
N PRO A 295 8.04 6.02 -6.21
CA PRO A 295 7.17 4.86 -6.17
C PRO A 295 7.15 4.27 -4.76
N ILE A 296 5.96 3.83 -4.35
CA ILE A 296 5.71 3.09 -3.12
C ILE A 296 5.05 1.78 -3.50
N SER A 297 5.47 0.67 -2.90
CA SER A 297 4.85 -0.64 -3.06
C SER A 297 4.19 -1.06 -1.75
N PHE A 298 3.01 -1.64 -1.83
CA PHE A 298 2.34 -2.28 -0.72
C PHE A 298 1.89 -3.68 -1.13
N ASN A 299 2.35 -4.69 -0.40
CA ASN A 299 2.05 -6.09 -0.66
C ASN A 299 1.46 -6.75 0.58
N LEU A 300 0.24 -7.27 0.44
CA LEU A 300 -0.49 -7.97 1.49
C LEU A 300 -0.73 -9.41 1.06
N ALA A 301 -0.18 -10.34 1.82
CA ALA A 301 -0.61 -11.73 1.79
C ALA A 301 -1.81 -11.90 2.75
N SER A 302 -2.79 -12.67 2.31
CA SER A 302 -3.96 -13.01 3.11
C SER A 302 -4.35 -14.45 2.80
N THR A 303 -4.76 -15.22 3.80
CA THR A 303 -5.36 -16.53 3.58
C THR A 303 -6.71 -16.58 4.29
N PRO A 304 -7.83 -16.30 3.58
CA PRO A 304 -9.16 -16.31 4.18
C PRO A 304 -9.46 -17.61 4.94
N GLY A 305 -10.01 -17.46 6.14
CA GLY A 305 -10.35 -18.61 7.01
C GLY A 305 -9.17 -19.20 7.80
N SER A 306 -8.01 -18.54 7.80
CA SER A 306 -6.85 -18.88 8.63
C SER A 306 -6.48 -17.74 9.60
N SER A 307 -5.44 -17.95 10.42
CA SER A 307 -4.83 -16.88 11.25
C SER A 307 -4.30 -15.71 10.42
N ASP A 308 -3.99 -15.95 9.15
CA ASP A 308 -3.40 -14.96 8.25
C ASP A 308 -4.48 -14.26 7.40
N SER A 309 -5.75 -14.38 7.78
CA SER A 309 -6.85 -13.69 7.10
C SER A 309 -6.80 -12.20 7.41
N ALA A 310 -6.52 -11.39 6.38
CA ALA A 310 -6.66 -9.95 6.48
C ALA A 310 -8.13 -9.54 6.45
N TYR A 311 -8.52 -8.56 7.27
CA TYR A 311 -9.89 -8.08 7.33
C TYR A 311 -10.03 -6.64 7.81
N TYR A 312 -11.16 -6.04 7.44
CA TYR A 312 -11.72 -4.86 8.06
C TYR A 312 -13.07 -5.21 8.71
N ARG A 313 -13.33 -4.70 9.91
CA ARG A 313 -14.61 -4.88 10.62
C ARG A 313 -15.15 -3.54 11.10
N LEU A 314 -16.44 -3.32 10.90
CA LEU A 314 -17.22 -2.30 11.59
C LEU A 314 -18.18 -3.01 12.56
N LYS A 315 -17.89 -2.95 13.86
CA LYS A 315 -18.70 -3.57 14.91
C LYS A 315 -20.05 -2.88 15.07
N ALA A 316 -20.98 -3.54 15.76
CA ALA A 316 -22.32 -3.00 15.98
C ALA A 316 -22.34 -1.71 16.82
N ASP A 317 -21.32 -1.52 17.66
CA ASP A 317 -21.15 -0.32 18.50
C ASP A 317 -20.44 0.84 17.79
N GLY A 318 -20.08 0.68 16.51
CA GLY A 318 -19.34 1.66 15.72
C GLY A 318 -17.82 1.54 15.80
N THR A 319 -17.28 0.62 16.61
CA THR A 319 -15.84 0.37 16.66
C THR A 319 -15.36 -0.25 15.35
N GLU A 320 -14.27 0.28 14.82
CA GLU A 320 -13.62 -0.22 13.62
C GLU A 320 -12.39 -1.05 14.00
N VAL A 321 -12.13 -2.12 13.24
CA VAL A 321 -10.94 -2.96 13.38
C VAL A 321 -10.33 -3.19 12.01
N LEU A 322 -9.06 -2.87 11.86
CA LEU A 322 -8.23 -3.30 10.73
C LEU A 322 -7.23 -4.34 11.22
N SER A 323 -7.16 -5.48 10.53
CA SER A 323 -6.16 -6.51 10.76
C SER A 323 -5.54 -6.94 9.44
N LEU A 324 -4.25 -6.65 9.29
CA LEU A 324 -3.41 -7.03 8.16
C LEU A 324 -2.26 -7.90 8.71
N PRO A 325 -2.47 -9.21 8.87
CA PRO A 325 -1.55 -10.08 9.62
C PRO A 325 -0.24 -10.40 8.87
N ASN A 326 -0.21 -10.27 7.55
CA ASN A 326 0.94 -10.67 6.73
C ASN A 326 1.22 -9.68 5.60
N ILE A 327 1.85 -8.57 5.95
CA ILE A 327 2.39 -7.58 5.02
C ILE A 327 3.78 -8.05 4.60
N THR A 328 3.91 -8.43 3.33
CA THR A 328 5.14 -8.99 2.78
C THR A 328 6.10 -7.92 2.30
N ALA A 329 5.60 -6.71 2.03
CA ALA A 329 6.42 -5.53 1.77
C ALA A 329 5.61 -4.23 1.89
N ILE A 330 6.20 -3.22 2.52
CA ILE A 330 5.90 -1.80 2.29
C ILE A 330 7.23 -1.14 1.95
N ASP A 331 7.40 -0.80 0.68
CA ASP A 331 8.68 -0.34 0.15
C ASP A 331 8.52 1.05 -0.43
N GLY A 332 9.52 1.90 -0.21
CA GLY A 332 9.56 3.24 -0.77
C GLY A 332 10.98 3.80 -0.76
N THR A 333 11.21 4.83 -1.56
CA THR A 333 12.48 5.58 -1.56
C THR A 333 12.18 7.06 -1.40
N ARG A 334 12.80 7.71 -0.41
CA ARG A 334 12.83 9.17 -0.30
C ARG A 334 14.22 9.70 -0.51
N VAL A 335 14.30 10.89 -1.09
CA VAL A 335 15.53 11.66 -1.13
C VAL A 335 15.39 12.92 -0.27
N GLU A 336 16.36 13.13 0.61
CA GLU A 336 16.47 14.32 1.46
C GLU A 336 17.54 15.27 0.88
N ASN A 337 17.32 16.59 0.94
CA ASN A 337 18.18 17.56 0.24
C ASN A 337 19.55 17.77 0.93
N GLU A 338 19.57 17.83 2.26
CA GLU A 338 20.79 18.16 3.04
C GLU A 338 21.64 16.92 3.39
N ASP A 339 21.12 15.72 3.12
CA ASP A 339 21.84 14.45 3.19
C ASP A 339 21.31 13.56 2.05
N PRO A 340 21.85 13.69 0.82
CA PRO A 340 21.27 13.12 -0.41
C PRO A 340 21.46 11.60 -0.54
N SER A 341 21.39 10.88 0.57
CA SER A 341 21.27 9.43 0.57
C SER A 341 19.83 9.02 0.26
N THR A 342 19.66 8.05 -0.65
CA THR A 342 18.37 7.40 -0.87
C THR A 342 18.00 6.62 0.38
N ASN A 343 16.96 7.06 1.08
CA ASN A 343 16.43 6.37 2.25
C ASN A 343 15.46 5.28 1.79
N THR A 344 15.96 4.29 1.05
CA THR A 344 15.15 3.14 0.66
C THR A 344 14.84 2.33 1.92
N GLN A 345 13.56 2.22 2.25
CA GLN A 345 13.08 1.44 3.38
C GLN A 345 12.15 0.34 2.89
N SER A 346 12.25 -0.81 3.53
CA SER A 346 11.37 -1.95 3.33
C SER A 346 10.89 -2.42 4.70
N PHE A 347 9.58 -2.55 4.84
CA PHE A 347 8.93 -3.01 6.04
C PHE A 347 8.15 -4.29 5.78
N THR A 348 8.36 -5.28 6.63
CA THR A 348 7.58 -6.53 6.64
C THR A 348 6.95 -6.74 8.01
N GLY A 349 5.78 -7.38 8.07
CA GLY A 349 5.15 -7.76 9.32
C GLY A 349 3.63 -7.64 9.32
N SER A 350 3.05 -6.97 10.32
CA SER A 350 1.60 -6.93 10.52
C SER A 350 1.11 -5.59 11.05
N ILE A 351 -0.11 -5.21 10.65
CA ILE A 351 -0.81 -4.04 11.18
C ILE A 351 -2.09 -4.48 11.85
N TYR A 352 -2.29 -4.04 13.09
CA TYR A 352 -3.57 -4.13 13.78
C TYR A 352 -3.92 -2.78 14.39
N MET A 353 -5.16 -2.34 14.14
CA MET A 353 -5.74 -1.10 14.68
C MET A 353 -7.18 -1.36 15.12
N GLU A 354 -7.57 -0.84 16.27
CA GLU A 354 -8.93 -0.91 16.80
C GLU A 354 -9.31 0.41 17.46
N GLY A 355 -10.46 0.97 17.10
CA GLY A 355 -10.95 2.23 17.67
C GLY A 355 -12.08 2.81 16.85
N ASN A 356 -12.49 4.04 17.17
CA ASN A 356 -13.45 4.76 16.35
C ASN A 356 -12.72 5.62 15.32
N ASN A 357 -13.18 5.59 14.07
CA ASN A 357 -12.64 6.37 12.97
C ASN A 357 -11.14 6.12 12.75
N ILE A 358 -10.72 4.85 12.67
CA ILE A 358 -9.30 4.45 12.69
C ILE A 358 -8.51 5.03 11.52
N PHE A 359 -9.15 5.32 10.38
CA PHE A 359 -8.49 5.89 9.20
C PHE A 359 -8.34 7.42 9.27
N GLN A 360 -9.09 8.09 10.15
CA GLN A 360 -9.03 9.54 10.38
C GLN A 360 -8.98 9.83 11.88
N PHE A 361 -8.20 9.03 12.63
CA PHE A 361 -8.25 9.04 14.10
C PHE A 361 -7.96 10.42 14.70
N ARG A 362 -7.10 11.22 14.07
CA ARG A 362 -6.82 12.59 14.51
C ARG A 362 -8.06 13.50 14.52
N GLN A 363 -9.04 13.20 13.69
CA GLN A 363 -10.32 13.91 13.60
C GLN A 363 -11.42 13.29 14.50
N SER A 364 -11.13 12.18 15.20
CA SER A 364 -12.06 11.58 16.15
C SER A 364 -12.40 12.51 17.33
N ALA A 365 -13.48 12.21 18.06
CA ALA A 365 -13.84 12.95 19.26
C ALA A 365 -12.73 12.96 20.33
N ASN A 366 -12.71 14.02 21.13
CA ASN A 366 -11.81 14.12 22.28
C ASN A 366 -11.99 12.94 23.25
N GLY A 367 -10.89 12.34 23.68
CA GLY A 367 -10.87 11.16 24.54
C GLY A 367 -11.04 9.83 23.79
N SER A 368 -11.16 9.84 22.46
CA SER A 368 -11.15 8.60 21.67
C SER A 368 -9.82 7.88 21.81
N ILE A 369 -9.89 6.55 21.76
CA ILE A 369 -8.74 5.65 21.94
C ILE A 369 -8.58 4.83 20.67
N LEU A 370 -7.37 4.82 20.13
CA LEU A 370 -6.91 3.90 19.10
C LEU A 370 -5.97 2.90 19.76
N LYS A 371 -6.38 1.64 19.83
CA LYS A 371 -5.51 0.53 20.23
C LYS A 371 -4.77 0.02 19.01
N PHE A 372 -3.52 -0.35 19.18
CA PHE A 372 -2.73 -0.88 18.09
C PHE A 372 -1.79 -1.99 18.53
N LYS A 373 -1.47 -2.88 17.58
CA LYS A 373 -0.48 -3.94 17.73
C LYS A 373 0.17 -4.20 16.38
N HIS A 374 1.23 -3.47 16.10
CA HIS A 374 2.00 -3.63 14.87
C HIS A 374 3.18 -4.56 15.10
N LYS A 375 3.56 -5.32 14.08
CA LYS A 375 4.84 -6.02 14.04
C LYS A 375 5.57 -5.50 12.81
N PHE A 376 6.79 -4.99 12.97
CA PHE A 376 7.61 -4.55 11.85
C PHE A 376 9.05 -5.03 12.05
N ASN A 377 9.60 -5.70 11.04
CA ASN A 377 10.95 -6.26 11.06
C ASN A 377 11.22 -7.04 12.35
N ASP A 378 10.30 -7.93 12.68
CA ASP A 378 10.26 -8.77 13.87
C ASP A 378 10.10 -8.09 15.24
N ILE A 379 9.87 -6.77 15.28
CA ILE A 379 9.59 -6.04 16.51
C ILE A 379 8.10 -5.73 16.66
N THR A 380 7.51 -6.12 17.79
CA THR A 380 6.12 -5.80 18.13
C THR A 380 6.03 -4.45 18.83
N PHE A 381 5.27 -3.53 18.24
CA PHE A 381 4.85 -2.26 18.83
C PHE A 381 3.38 -2.36 19.22
N GLU A 382 3.12 -2.50 20.51
CA GLU A 382 1.78 -2.61 21.07
C GLU A 382 1.51 -1.44 22.00
N GLY A 383 0.31 -0.89 21.96
CA GLY A 383 -0.03 0.25 22.77
C GLY A 383 -1.38 0.87 22.42
N GLN A 384 -1.53 2.12 22.82
CA GLN A 384 -2.70 2.93 22.49
C GLN A 384 -2.35 4.39 22.27
N SER A 385 -3.13 5.04 21.42
CA SER A 385 -3.13 6.49 21.20
C SER A 385 -4.43 7.09 21.71
N VAL A 386 -4.35 8.25 22.36
CA VAL A 386 -5.50 9.00 22.85
C VAL A 386 -5.57 10.35 22.13
N ASN A 387 -6.73 10.68 21.56
CA ASN A 387 -6.96 11.96 20.91
C ASN A 387 -7.35 13.03 21.94
N ASN A 388 -6.54 14.07 22.06
CA ASN A 388 -6.79 15.24 22.90
C ASN A 388 -7.04 16.47 22.02
N ASN A 389 -8.24 16.59 21.47
CA ASN A 389 -8.65 17.68 20.55
C ASN A 389 -7.67 17.86 19.36
N GLY A 390 -7.39 16.78 18.63
CA GLY A 390 -6.48 16.77 17.48
C GLY A 390 -4.99 16.63 17.83
N THR A 391 -4.64 16.67 19.12
CA THR A 391 -3.30 16.32 19.62
C THR A 391 -3.30 14.89 20.11
N ILE A 392 -2.50 14.03 19.50
CA ILE A 392 -2.47 12.61 19.85
C ILE A 392 -1.36 12.32 20.84
N LYS A 393 -1.71 11.55 21.88
CA LYS A 393 -0.76 11.03 22.86
C LYS A 393 -0.68 9.51 22.76
N THR A 394 0.47 9.01 22.37
CA THR A 394 0.75 7.57 22.21
C THR A 394 1.43 7.01 23.45
N THR A 395 1.06 5.81 23.87
CA THR A 395 1.71 5.05 24.94
C THR A 395 1.97 3.63 24.45
N LEU A 396 3.21 3.18 24.57
CA LEU A 396 3.62 1.82 24.21
C LEU A 396 3.64 0.94 25.46
N THR A 397 3.07 -0.26 25.34
CA THR A 397 3.19 -1.35 26.32
C THR A 397 4.25 -2.36 25.88
N GLN A 398 4.51 -2.47 24.57
CA GLN A 398 5.62 -3.24 24.01
C GLN A 398 6.29 -2.48 22.85
N PRO A 399 7.61 -2.59 22.70
CA PRO A 399 8.55 -3.24 23.61
C PRO A 399 8.78 -2.41 24.89
N SER A 400 9.16 -3.06 25.99
CA SER A 400 9.43 -2.36 27.26
C SER A 400 10.66 -1.46 27.13
N GLY A 401 10.61 -0.27 27.75
CA GLY A 401 11.74 0.68 27.76
C GLY A 401 11.85 1.57 26.51
N VAL A 402 10.97 1.42 25.53
CA VAL A 402 10.91 2.24 24.32
C VAL A 402 9.85 3.33 24.47
N THR A 403 10.17 4.55 24.01
CA THR A 403 9.28 5.73 24.15
C THR A 403 8.84 6.27 22.80
N TYR A 404 7.54 6.54 22.69
CA TYR A 404 6.96 7.25 21.55
C TYR A 404 7.16 8.77 21.68
#